data_AF-A0A8J6W7T3-F1
#
_entry.id   AF-A0A8J6W7T3-F1
#
_cell.length_a   1.000
_cell.length_b   1.000
_cell.length_c   1.000
_cell.angle_alpha   90.00
_cell.angle_beta   90.00
_cell.angle_gamma   90.00
#
_symmetry.space_group_name_H-M   'P 1'
#
loop_
_entity.id
_entity.type
_entity.pdbx_description
1 polymer ?
#
loop_
_entity_poly.entity_id
_entity_poly.type
_entity_poly.pdbx_seq_one_letter_code
_entity_poly.pdbx_strand_id
1 'polypeptide(L)'
;MLSSGGLLVLLLGLGIYSHLQTLRLMKQLKFETYKNQELQKKVKLALKTISKMEQNPDLIHSREFNLDYLRMRMDEEHFHTSIVNQLKVKVKQKISVALRPRQAEEGLIGVASKPRVVDEIFDVEYAPQDNPTARKRVLFRIQIRLAKLPTQATSSTIGQLVECIENFMSPDAEETHWQPTIQGRIANMHWDQKAKPTPLLVIEQSSEGANVTLRSRNELPASMSSTSSMPKKKPA
;
A
#
# COMPACT_ATOMS: atom_id res chain seq x y z
N MET A 1 47.34 -56.23 2.78
CA MET A 1 46.64 -55.25 3.64
C MET A 1 46.43 -53.88 2.97
N LEU A 2 47.32 -53.46 2.07
CA LEU A 2 47.20 -52.19 1.33
C LEU A 2 45.97 -52.08 0.41
N SER A 3 45.52 -53.18 -0.20
CA SER A 3 44.34 -53.16 -1.09
C SER A 3 43.02 -52.91 -0.34
N SER A 4 42.89 -53.42 0.89
CA SER A 4 41.69 -53.24 1.72
C SER A 4 41.55 -51.80 2.21
N GLY A 5 42.67 -51.15 2.58
CA GLY A 5 42.67 -49.74 2.99
C GLY A 5 42.30 -48.78 1.86
N GLY A 6 42.79 -49.01 0.64
CA GLY A 6 42.42 -48.22 -0.54
C GLY A 6 40.94 -48.34 -0.90
N LEU A 7 40.39 -49.56 -0.80
CA LEU A 7 38.96 -49.81 -1.03
C LEU A 7 38.08 -49.07 -0.02
N LEU A 8 38.48 -49.02 1.25
CA LEU A 8 37.74 -48.32 2.31
C LEU A 8 37.69 -46.81 2.06
N VAL A 9 38.80 -46.19 1.66
CA VAL A 9 38.85 -44.76 1.31
C VAL A 9 37.98 -44.43 0.09
N LEU A 10 38.01 -45.29 -0.94
CA LEU A 10 37.15 -45.14 -2.11
C LEU A 10 35.66 -45.20 -1.71
N LEU A 11 35.29 -46.13 -0.84
CA LEU A 11 33.92 -46.32 -0.37
C LEU A 11 33.42 -45.10 0.43
N LEU A 12 34.28 -44.55 1.31
CA LEU A 12 33.97 -43.32 2.03
C LEU A 12 33.83 -42.12 1.09
N GLY A 13 34.72 -41.98 0.10
CA GLY A 13 34.65 -40.93 -0.90
C GLY A 13 33.36 -40.98 -1.72
N LEU A 14 32.98 -42.17 -2.20
CA LEU A 14 31.73 -42.40 -2.91
C LEU A 14 30.50 -42.15 -2.02
N GLY A 15 30.56 -42.53 -0.74
CA GLY A 15 29.48 -42.28 0.22
C GLY A 15 29.23 -40.79 0.44
N ILE A 16 30.31 -40.01 0.67
CA ILE A 16 30.22 -38.55 0.84
C ILE A 16 29.73 -37.89 -0.45
N TYR A 17 30.26 -38.29 -1.61
CA TYR A 17 29.84 -37.75 -2.90
C TYR A 17 28.36 -38.02 -3.20
N SER A 18 27.91 -39.25 -2.96
CA SER A 18 26.51 -39.65 -3.10
C SER A 18 25.60 -38.81 -2.19
N HIS A 19 25.99 -38.63 -0.92
CA HIS A 19 25.23 -37.82 0.04
C HIS A 19 25.14 -36.33 -0.38
N LEU A 20 26.22 -35.75 -0.91
CA LEU A 20 26.19 -34.38 -1.42
C LEU A 20 25.28 -34.26 -2.65
N GLN A 21 25.27 -35.27 -3.52
CA GLN A 21 24.44 -35.29 -4.72
C GLN A 21 22.95 -35.46 -4.37
N THR A 22 22.61 -36.33 -3.42
CA THR A 22 21.22 -36.51 -2.96
C THR A 22 20.69 -35.23 -2.31
N LEU A 23 21.50 -34.53 -1.51
CA LEU A 23 21.13 -33.23 -0.95
C LEU A 23 20.85 -32.17 -2.02
N ARG A 24 21.65 -32.12 -3.09
CA ARG A 24 21.41 -31.20 -4.23
C ARG A 24 20.11 -31.54 -4.96
N LEU A 25 19.89 -32.82 -5.25
CA LEU A 25 18.67 -33.31 -5.89
C LEU A 25 17.42 -33.01 -5.05
N MET A 26 17.48 -33.22 -3.73
CA MET A 26 16.36 -32.89 -2.83
C MET A 26 16.03 -31.40 -2.84
N LYS A 27 17.04 -30.51 -2.88
CA LYS A 27 16.82 -29.07 -2.98
C LYS A 27 16.16 -28.68 -4.30
N GLN A 28 16.63 -29.25 -5.42
CA GLN A 28 16.04 -29.02 -6.73
C GLN A 28 14.60 -29.52 -6.79
N LEU A 29 14.34 -30.71 -6.27
CA LEU A 29 13.00 -31.29 -6.22
C LEU A 29 12.05 -30.41 -5.41
N LYS A 30 12.48 -29.93 -4.24
CA LYS A 30 11.69 -28.97 -3.44
C LYS A 30 11.36 -27.70 -4.24
N PHE A 31 12.36 -27.10 -4.87
CA PHE A 31 12.16 -25.90 -5.67
C PHE A 31 11.18 -26.11 -6.84
N GLU A 32 11.33 -27.20 -7.57
CA GLU A 32 10.39 -27.57 -8.64
C GLU A 32 8.98 -27.84 -8.11
N THR A 33 8.84 -28.51 -6.95
CA THR A 33 7.52 -28.71 -6.34
C THR A 33 6.85 -27.41 -5.92
N TYR A 34 7.60 -26.45 -5.36
CA TYR A 34 7.06 -25.12 -5.02
C TYR A 34 6.63 -24.36 -6.27
N LYS A 35 7.45 -24.36 -7.32
CA LYS A 35 7.08 -23.77 -8.61
C LYS A 35 5.83 -24.41 -9.20
N ASN A 36 5.74 -25.74 -9.15
CA ASN A 36 4.59 -26.45 -9.69
C ASN A 36 3.30 -26.10 -8.91
N GLN A 37 3.38 -26.03 -7.58
CA GLN A 37 2.25 -25.59 -6.74
C GLN A 37 1.82 -24.16 -7.04
N GLU A 38 2.77 -23.24 -7.20
CA GLU A 38 2.47 -21.84 -7.56
C GLU A 38 1.83 -21.75 -8.95
N LEU A 39 2.36 -22.46 -9.94
CA LEU A 39 1.79 -22.55 -11.28
C LEU A 39 0.36 -23.13 -11.25
N GLN A 40 0.12 -24.17 -10.45
CA GLN A 40 -1.21 -24.74 -10.27
C GLN A 40 -2.20 -23.72 -9.69
N LYS A 41 -1.78 -22.88 -8.72
CA LYS A 41 -2.61 -21.79 -8.20
C LYS A 41 -2.96 -20.78 -9.29
N LYS A 42 -1.98 -20.35 -10.08
CA LYS A 42 -2.16 -19.42 -11.20
C LYS A 42 -3.12 -19.97 -12.25
N VAL A 43 -2.95 -21.24 -12.64
CA VAL A 43 -3.83 -21.94 -13.58
C VAL A 43 -5.25 -22.06 -13.01
N LYS A 44 -5.39 -22.40 -11.73
CA LYS A 44 -6.71 -22.49 -11.07
C LYS A 44 -7.43 -21.15 -11.05
N LEU A 45 -6.72 -20.06 -10.76
CA LEU A 45 -7.28 -18.70 -10.81
C LEU A 45 -7.74 -18.37 -12.24
N ALA A 46 -6.89 -18.61 -13.24
CA ALA A 46 -7.23 -18.37 -14.64
C ALA A 46 -8.45 -19.18 -15.12
N LEU A 47 -8.51 -20.47 -14.79
CA LEU A 47 -9.64 -21.34 -15.12
C LEU A 47 -10.94 -20.89 -14.44
N LYS A 48 -10.86 -20.45 -13.17
CA LYS A 48 -12.02 -19.89 -12.45
C LYS A 48 -12.53 -18.64 -13.16
N THR A 49 -11.63 -17.75 -13.59
CA THR A 49 -11.98 -16.56 -14.36
C THR A 49 -12.63 -16.93 -15.70
N ILE A 50 -12.04 -17.85 -16.46
CA ILE A 50 -12.59 -18.31 -17.76
C ILE A 50 -13.96 -18.97 -17.58
N SER A 51 -14.14 -19.83 -16.58
CA SER A 51 -15.43 -20.48 -16.31
C SER A 51 -16.51 -19.46 -15.93
N LYS A 52 -16.16 -18.43 -15.13
CA LYS A 52 -17.06 -17.31 -14.81
C LYS A 52 -17.47 -16.54 -16.08
N MET A 53 -16.57 -16.42 -17.07
CA MET A 53 -16.83 -15.80 -18.37
C MET A 53 -17.74 -16.64 -19.27
N GLU A 54 -17.55 -17.97 -19.28
CA GLU A 54 -18.38 -18.89 -20.08
C GLU A 54 -19.81 -18.95 -19.56
N GLN A 55 -19.99 -18.91 -18.22
CA GLN A 55 -21.32 -18.93 -17.61
C GLN A 55 -22.11 -17.64 -17.82
N ASN A 56 -21.42 -16.49 -17.97
CA ASN A 56 -22.06 -15.18 -18.15
C ASN A 56 -21.33 -14.38 -19.24
N PRO A 57 -21.72 -14.52 -20.53
CA PRO A 57 -21.05 -13.82 -21.62
C PRO A 57 -21.15 -12.29 -21.50
N ASP A 58 -22.19 -11.76 -20.83
CA ASP A 58 -22.32 -10.33 -20.52
C ASP A 58 -21.22 -9.81 -19.58
N LEU A 59 -20.60 -10.69 -18.77
CA LEU A 59 -19.48 -10.31 -17.91
C LEU A 59 -18.18 -10.05 -18.68
N ILE A 60 -18.07 -10.47 -19.95
CA ILE A 60 -16.89 -10.22 -20.80
C ILE A 60 -16.71 -8.72 -21.06
N HIS A 61 -17.81 -7.95 -21.02
CA HIS A 61 -17.79 -6.49 -21.11
C HIS A 61 -17.96 -5.80 -19.75
N SER A 62 -17.97 -6.57 -18.65
CA SER A 62 -18.19 -6.03 -17.32
C SER A 62 -16.91 -5.43 -16.72
N ARG A 63 -17.12 -4.46 -15.84
CA ARG A 63 -16.07 -3.84 -15.02
C ARG A 63 -15.36 -4.85 -14.12
N GLU A 64 -16.07 -5.88 -13.64
CA GLU A 64 -15.50 -6.93 -12.80
C GLU A 64 -14.34 -7.63 -13.50
N PHE A 65 -14.45 -7.89 -14.80
CA PHE A 65 -13.37 -8.48 -15.59
C PHE A 65 -12.09 -7.62 -15.58
N ASN A 66 -12.22 -6.31 -15.73
CA ASN A 66 -11.06 -5.41 -15.72
C ASN A 66 -10.39 -5.35 -14.34
N LEU A 67 -11.18 -5.40 -13.25
CA LEU A 67 -10.66 -5.40 -11.89
C LEU A 67 -10.02 -6.74 -11.51
N ASP A 68 -10.63 -7.86 -11.91
CA ASP A 68 -10.06 -9.20 -11.71
C ASP A 68 -8.78 -9.37 -12.52
N TYR A 69 -8.73 -8.85 -13.75
CA TYR A 69 -7.50 -8.80 -14.55
C TYR A 69 -6.43 -7.93 -13.91
N LEU A 70 -6.80 -6.75 -13.38
CA LEU A 70 -5.87 -5.88 -12.65
C LEU A 70 -5.28 -6.61 -11.45
N ARG A 71 -6.10 -7.29 -10.64
CA ARG A 71 -5.65 -8.08 -9.48
C ARG A 71 -4.70 -9.20 -9.88
N MET A 72 -5.02 -9.94 -10.93
CA MET A 72 -4.13 -10.98 -11.47
C MET A 72 -2.79 -10.38 -11.93
N ARG A 73 -2.81 -9.21 -12.59
CA ARG A 73 -1.60 -8.50 -13.02
C ARG A 73 -0.79 -7.91 -11.86
N MET A 74 -1.42 -7.59 -10.73
CA MET A 74 -0.72 -7.15 -9.53
C MET A 74 0.17 -8.25 -8.91
N ASP A 75 -0.02 -9.52 -9.26
CA ASP A 75 0.88 -10.62 -8.87
C ASP A 75 2.19 -10.63 -9.70
N GLU A 76 2.23 -9.93 -10.83
CA GLU A 76 3.46 -9.79 -11.63
C GLU A 76 4.38 -8.74 -11.01
N GLU A 77 5.59 -9.14 -10.59
CA GLU A 77 6.56 -8.29 -9.89
C GLU A 77 6.85 -6.96 -10.60
N HIS A 78 7.04 -6.99 -11.93
CA HIS A 78 7.32 -5.79 -12.71
C HIS A 78 6.12 -4.86 -12.82
N PHE A 79 4.91 -5.41 -12.99
CA PHE A 79 3.69 -4.62 -13.04
C PHE A 79 3.43 -3.97 -11.68
N HIS A 80 3.46 -4.77 -10.61
CA HIS A 80 3.32 -4.32 -9.23
C HIS A 80 4.27 -3.15 -8.92
N THR A 81 5.56 -3.35 -9.15
CA THR A 81 6.59 -2.36 -8.84
C THR A 81 6.39 -1.06 -9.63
N SER A 82 6.00 -1.15 -10.90
CA SER A 82 5.72 0.02 -11.75
C SER A 82 4.54 0.84 -11.21
N ILE A 83 3.44 0.18 -10.85
CA ILE A 83 2.24 0.80 -10.33
C ILE A 83 2.48 1.42 -8.95
N VAL A 84 3.09 0.68 -8.03
CA VAL A 84 3.38 1.15 -6.66
C VAL A 84 4.34 2.34 -6.69
N ASN A 85 5.35 2.33 -7.55
CA ASN A 85 6.26 3.47 -7.68
C ASN A 85 5.57 4.70 -8.25
N GLN A 86 4.74 4.54 -9.30
CA GLN A 86 3.95 5.63 -9.84
C GLN A 86 3.01 6.21 -8.78
N LEU A 87 2.36 5.34 -8.00
CA LEU A 87 1.49 5.73 -6.90
C LEU A 87 2.24 6.54 -5.85
N LYS A 88 3.39 6.06 -5.37
CA LYS A 88 4.25 6.78 -4.41
C LYS A 88 4.58 8.19 -4.89
N VAL A 89 4.91 8.35 -6.18
CA VAL A 89 5.22 9.65 -6.77
C VAL A 89 3.98 10.54 -6.86
N LYS A 90 2.88 10.04 -7.45
CA LYS A 90 1.66 10.85 -7.66
C LYS A 90 1.01 11.25 -6.34
N VAL A 91 0.92 10.33 -5.37
CA VAL A 91 0.43 10.62 -4.01
C VAL A 91 1.32 11.67 -3.34
N LYS A 92 2.64 11.48 -3.34
CA LYS A 92 3.56 12.45 -2.75
C LYS A 92 3.41 13.83 -3.37
N GLN A 93 3.27 13.94 -4.70
CA GLN A 93 3.13 15.23 -5.37
C GLN A 93 1.78 15.90 -5.10
N LYS A 94 0.67 15.18 -5.29
CA LYS A 94 -0.69 15.76 -5.16
C LYS A 94 -1.07 16.00 -3.71
N ILE A 95 -0.87 15.00 -2.86
CA ILE A 95 -1.28 15.07 -1.46
C ILE A 95 -0.33 15.97 -0.65
N SER A 96 0.99 16.01 -0.91
CA SER A 96 1.85 16.97 -0.19
C SER A 96 1.48 18.42 -0.47
N VAL A 97 1.05 18.74 -1.69
CA VAL A 97 0.59 20.09 -2.06
C VAL A 97 -0.74 20.39 -1.36
N ALA A 98 -1.71 19.48 -1.40
CA ALA A 98 -2.98 19.64 -0.72
C ALA A 98 -2.85 19.74 0.81
N LEU A 99 -1.82 19.10 1.39
CA LEU A 99 -1.55 19.08 2.83
C LEU A 99 -0.58 20.17 3.32
N ARG A 100 -0.06 21.04 2.44
CA ARG A 100 0.87 22.12 2.82
C ARG A 100 0.16 23.21 3.63
N PRO A 101 0.77 23.76 4.70
CA PRO A 101 0.28 24.99 5.34
C PRO A 101 0.13 26.14 4.32
N ARG A 102 -1.10 26.66 4.16
CA ARG A 102 -1.33 27.93 3.47
C ARG A 102 -1.02 29.04 4.46
N GLN A 103 -0.08 29.93 4.12
CA GLN A 103 0.38 31.02 4.99
C GLN A 103 -0.77 31.95 5.45
N ALA A 104 -1.88 31.99 4.72
CA ALA A 104 -3.08 32.74 5.10
C ALA A 104 -3.80 32.21 6.37
N GLU A 105 -3.55 30.96 6.78
CA GLU A 105 -4.17 30.37 7.97
C GLU A 105 -3.25 30.41 9.21
N GLU A 106 -1.96 30.72 9.05
CA GLU A 106 -0.98 30.75 10.14
C GLU A 106 -0.98 32.07 10.93
N GLY A 107 -1.72 33.09 10.47
CA GLY A 107 -1.76 34.42 11.09
C GLY A 107 -2.68 34.58 12.31
N LEU A 108 -3.47 33.56 12.68
CA LEU A 108 -4.43 33.66 13.79
C LEU A 108 -4.08 32.65 14.89
N ILE A 109 -3.10 33.03 15.72
CA ILE A 109 -2.76 32.32 16.95
C ILE A 109 -4.01 32.33 17.87
N GLY A 110 -4.64 31.16 18.06
CA GLY A 110 -5.71 30.99 19.07
C GLY A 110 -7.03 30.40 18.59
N VAL A 111 -7.25 30.21 17.28
CA VAL A 111 -8.47 29.54 16.78
C VAL A 111 -8.16 28.09 16.40
N ALA A 112 -8.97 27.16 16.90
CA ALA A 112 -8.92 25.76 16.52
C ALA A 112 -8.92 25.64 14.99
N SER A 113 -7.77 25.24 14.43
CA SER A 113 -7.56 25.06 13.00
C SER A 113 -8.63 24.12 12.44
N LYS A 114 -9.44 24.62 11.51
CA LYS A 114 -10.47 23.81 10.85
C LYS A 114 -9.84 22.57 10.19
N PRO A 115 -10.49 21.40 10.23
CA PRO A 115 -9.99 20.21 9.55
C PRO A 115 -9.88 20.50 8.05
N ARG A 116 -8.73 20.18 7.46
CA ARG A 116 -8.47 20.45 6.05
C ARG A 116 -8.95 19.27 5.22
N VAL A 117 -9.90 19.54 4.34
CA VAL A 117 -10.43 18.53 3.41
C VAL A 117 -9.53 18.47 2.19
N VAL A 118 -9.11 17.25 1.84
CA VAL A 118 -8.40 16.91 0.63
C VAL A 118 -9.35 16.11 -0.23
N ASP A 119 -9.61 16.60 -1.44
CA ASP A 119 -10.28 15.84 -2.49
C ASP A 119 -9.40 15.95 -3.74
N GLU A 120 -8.62 14.91 -3.99
CA GLU A 120 -7.65 14.87 -5.09
C GLU A 120 -7.90 13.64 -5.94
N ILE A 121 -7.79 13.83 -7.25
CA ILE A 121 -8.01 12.77 -8.23
C ILE A 121 -6.82 12.69 -9.20
N PHE A 122 -6.34 11.48 -9.46
CA PHE A 122 -5.25 11.27 -10.39
C PHE A 122 -5.34 9.93 -11.11
N ASP A 123 -4.78 9.89 -12.31
CA ASP A 123 -4.79 8.72 -13.18
C ASP A 123 -3.58 7.82 -12.88
N VAL A 124 -3.76 6.52 -13.00
CA VAL A 124 -2.69 5.52 -12.97
C VAL A 124 -2.50 5.01 -14.40
N GLU A 125 -1.29 5.18 -14.92
CA GLU A 125 -0.96 4.92 -16.32
C GLU A 125 0.10 3.84 -16.42
N TYR A 126 -0.06 2.94 -17.40
CA TYR A 126 0.90 1.89 -17.69
C TYR A 126 1.22 1.82 -19.18
N ALA A 127 2.48 1.51 -19.47
CA ALA A 127 2.97 1.20 -20.81
C ALA A 127 3.67 -0.16 -20.76
N PRO A 128 3.22 -1.15 -21.56
CA PRO A 128 3.91 -2.42 -21.72
C PRO A 128 5.36 -2.20 -22.17
N GLN A 129 6.31 -2.86 -21.51
CA GLN A 129 7.74 -2.76 -21.85
C GLN A 129 8.10 -3.56 -23.10
N ASP A 130 7.28 -4.55 -23.46
CA ASP A 130 7.54 -5.47 -24.59
C ASP A 130 7.53 -4.77 -25.95
N ASN A 131 7.05 -3.52 -26.02
CA ASN A 131 7.03 -2.74 -27.23
C ASN A 131 7.47 -1.30 -26.97
N PRO A 132 8.62 -0.85 -27.53
CA PRO A 132 9.13 0.52 -27.34
C PRO A 132 8.21 1.60 -27.96
N THR A 133 7.25 1.23 -28.80
CA THR A 133 6.21 2.12 -29.35
C THR A 133 4.90 2.10 -28.56
N ALA A 134 4.83 1.33 -27.47
CA ALA A 134 3.62 1.22 -26.67
C ALA A 134 3.25 2.57 -26.03
N ARG A 135 2.06 3.06 -26.37
CA ARG A 135 1.52 4.29 -25.78
C ARG A 135 1.09 4.03 -24.33
N LYS A 136 1.45 4.94 -23.43
CA LYS A 136 0.91 4.97 -22.06
C LYS A 136 -0.61 5.08 -22.11
N ARG A 137 -1.30 4.18 -21.42
CA ARG A 137 -2.76 4.19 -21.29
C ARG A 137 -3.15 4.28 -19.82
N VAL A 138 -4.24 4.98 -19.54
CA VAL A 138 -4.83 5.03 -18.20
C VAL A 138 -5.46 3.68 -17.89
N LEU A 139 -4.99 3.02 -16.84
CA LEU A 139 -5.56 1.76 -16.34
C LEU A 139 -6.76 2.02 -15.45
N PHE A 140 -6.56 2.87 -14.44
CA PHE A 140 -7.58 3.25 -13.48
C PHE A 140 -7.27 4.63 -12.90
N ARG A 141 -8.25 5.19 -12.20
CA ARG A 141 -8.16 6.49 -11.53
C ARG A 141 -8.29 6.29 -10.04
N ILE A 142 -7.64 7.12 -9.24
CA ILE A 142 -7.76 7.12 -7.78
C ILE A 142 -8.29 8.47 -7.34
N GLN A 143 -9.36 8.47 -6.55
CA GLN A 143 -9.88 9.64 -5.84
C GLN A 143 -9.65 9.47 -4.34
N ILE A 144 -9.07 10.49 -3.72
CA ILE A 144 -8.66 10.49 -2.32
C ILE A 144 -9.42 11.61 -1.61
N ARG A 145 -10.32 11.21 -0.71
CA ARG A 145 -11.13 12.09 0.14
C ARG A 145 -10.73 11.94 1.60
N LEU A 146 -9.87 12.83 2.07
CA LEU A 146 -9.32 12.81 3.43
C LEU A 146 -9.63 14.10 4.16
N ALA A 147 -9.80 14.03 5.48
CA ALA A 147 -9.89 15.21 6.33
C ALA A 147 -8.67 15.22 7.27
N LYS A 148 -7.63 15.99 6.92
CA LYS A 148 -6.42 16.07 7.73
C LYS A 148 -6.66 16.91 8.98
N LEU A 149 -6.31 16.34 10.12
CA LEU A 149 -6.05 17.06 11.36
C LEU A 149 -4.58 17.53 11.41
N PRO A 150 -4.28 18.75 11.87
CA PRO A 150 -2.93 19.33 11.84
C PRO A 150 -1.89 18.63 12.73
N THR A 151 -2.32 17.72 13.60
CA THR A 151 -1.47 17.06 14.61
C THR A 151 -0.55 15.97 14.04
N GLN A 152 -0.78 15.48 12.82
CA GLN A 152 0.03 14.39 12.23
C GLN A 152 0.95 14.86 11.10
N ALA A 153 2.16 14.30 11.08
CA ALA A 153 3.14 14.52 10.02
C ALA A 153 2.61 14.08 8.65
N THR A 154 2.75 14.95 7.65
CA THR A 154 2.33 14.72 6.26
C THR A 154 2.97 13.46 5.66
N SER A 155 4.24 13.19 5.99
CA SER A 155 4.97 12.01 5.52
C SER A 155 4.36 10.70 6.01
N SER A 156 3.96 10.64 7.28
CA SER A 156 3.29 9.47 7.87
C SER A 156 1.94 9.19 7.21
N THR A 157 1.15 10.24 6.93
CA THR A 157 -0.12 10.09 6.21
C THR A 157 0.08 9.57 4.79
N ILE A 158 1.09 10.07 4.06
CA ILE A 158 1.40 9.60 2.71
C ILE A 158 1.82 8.12 2.72
N GLY A 159 2.66 7.72 3.68
CA GLY A 159 3.07 6.32 3.84
C GLY A 159 1.88 5.39 4.08
N GLN A 160 1.04 5.73 5.06
CA GLN A 160 -0.19 4.98 5.38
C GLN A 160 -1.13 4.85 4.17
N LEU A 161 -1.28 5.94 3.41
CA LEU A 161 -2.14 5.95 2.22
C LEU A 161 -1.61 5.02 1.12
N VAL A 162 -0.30 5.05 0.84
CA VAL A 162 0.32 4.16 -0.15
C VAL A 162 0.19 2.70 0.27
N GLU A 163 0.51 2.39 1.53
CA GLU A 163 0.41 1.04 2.07
C GLU A 163 -1.04 0.52 2.02
N CYS A 164 -2.02 1.37 2.34
CA CYS A 164 -3.42 0.96 2.28
C CYS A 164 -3.86 0.64 0.84
N ILE A 165 -3.44 1.45 -0.12
CA ILE A 165 -3.75 1.22 -1.54
C ILE A 165 -3.06 -0.04 -2.07
N GLU A 166 -1.80 -0.25 -1.69
CA GLU A 166 -1.03 -1.43 -2.06
C GLU A 166 -1.69 -2.71 -1.53
N ASN A 167 -2.04 -2.74 -0.24
CA ASN A 167 -2.73 -3.88 0.37
C ASN A 167 -4.10 -4.14 -0.25
N PHE A 168 -4.87 -3.09 -0.58
CA PHE A 168 -6.19 -3.24 -1.21
C PHE A 168 -6.12 -3.82 -2.63
N MET A 169 -5.03 -3.56 -3.36
CA MET A 169 -4.84 -4.08 -4.72
C MET A 169 -4.19 -5.47 -4.74
N SER A 170 -3.76 -6.00 -3.60
CA SER A 170 -3.19 -7.34 -3.50
C SER A 170 -4.22 -8.43 -3.82
N PRO A 171 -3.85 -9.48 -4.58
CA PRO A 171 -4.74 -10.60 -4.86
C PRO A 171 -5.16 -11.36 -3.59
N ASP A 172 -4.35 -11.32 -2.53
CA ASP A 172 -4.59 -12.03 -1.26
C ASP A 172 -5.54 -11.25 -0.31
N ALA A 173 -5.93 -10.03 -0.69
CA ALA A 173 -6.72 -9.14 0.18
C ALA A 173 -8.15 -9.66 0.47
N GLU A 174 -8.70 -10.56 -0.36
CA GLU A 174 -10.03 -11.12 -0.16
C GLU A 174 -10.10 -12.09 1.03
N GLU A 175 -8.98 -12.68 1.47
CA GLU A 175 -8.97 -13.68 2.54
C GLU A 175 -8.89 -13.06 3.96
N THR A 176 -8.57 -11.76 4.06
CA THR A 176 -8.40 -11.08 5.35
C THR A 176 -9.45 -10.00 5.51
N HIS A 177 -10.25 -10.05 6.59
CA HIS A 177 -11.12 -8.96 7.04
C HIS A 177 -10.30 -7.73 7.49
N TRP A 178 -9.51 -7.19 6.59
CA TRP A 178 -8.60 -6.10 6.85
C TRP A 178 -9.35 -4.77 6.69
N GLN A 179 -9.29 -3.96 7.75
CA GLN A 179 -9.90 -2.63 7.77
C GLN A 179 -8.78 -1.57 7.74
N PRO A 180 -8.60 -0.84 6.63
CA PRO A 180 -7.55 0.16 6.55
C PRO A 180 -7.81 1.31 7.51
N THR A 181 -6.74 1.82 8.12
CA THR A 181 -6.81 3.03 8.94
C THR A 181 -5.83 4.08 8.44
N ILE A 182 -6.33 5.30 8.25
CA ILE A 182 -5.55 6.46 7.82
C ILE A 182 -5.70 7.50 8.91
N GLN A 183 -4.58 7.92 9.51
CA GLN A 183 -4.57 8.85 10.64
C GLN A 183 -5.38 8.35 11.86
N GLY A 184 -5.41 7.03 12.09
CA GLY A 184 -6.16 6.43 13.20
C GLY A 184 -7.69 6.45 13.01
N ARG A 185 -8.19 6.82 11.83
CA ARG A 185 -9.60 6.67 11.45
C ARG A 185 -9.76 5.59 10.41
N ILE A 186 -10.92 4.93 10.42
CA ILE A 186 -11.26 3.90 9.43
C ILE A 186 -11.33 4.56 8.05
N ALA A 187 -10.63 3.98 7.09
CA ALA A 187 -10.75 4.32 5.68
C ALA A 187 -11.68 3.31 5.00
N ASN A 188 -12.60 3.81 4.19
CA ASN A 188 -13.41 3.00 3.29
C ASN A 188 -12.79 3.09 1.89
N MET A 189 -12.53 1.92 1.30
CA MET A 189 -11.94 1.80 -0.02
C MET A 189 -12.86 0.96 -0.89
N HIS A 190 -13.30 1.52 -2.02
CA HIS A 190 -14.14 0.78 -2.94
C HIS A 190 -13.95 1.28 -4.37
N TRP A 191 -14.23 0.41 -5.33
CA TRP A 191 -14.31 0.77 -6.73
C TRP A 191 -15.67 1.44 -6.99
N ASP A 192 -15.67 2.66 -7.54
CA ASP A 192 -16.90 3.33 -7.97
C ASP A 192 -17.44 2.67 -9.24
N GLN A 193 -18.65 2.12 -9.09
CA GLN A 193 -19.34 1.39 -10.14
C GLN A 193 -20.12 2.31 -11.11
N LYS A 194 -20.13 3.62 -10.90
CA LYS A 194 -20.84 4.58 -11.77
C LYS A 194 -19.92 5.26 -12.79
N ALA A 195 -18.62 5.36 -12.51
CA ALA A 195 -17.64 5.91 -13.45
C ALA A 195 -17.50 5.03 -14.73
N LYS A 196 -17.69 5.64 -15.91
CA LYS A 196 -17.38 5.08 -17.23
C LYS A 196 -16.52 6.09 -18.01
N PRO A 197 -15.52 5.68 -18.82
CA PRO A 197 -15.09 4.31 -19.13
C PRO A 197 -13.99 3.73 -18.21
N THR A 198 -13.31 4.56 -17.43
CA THR A 198 -12.16 4.16 -16.60
C THR A 198 -12.60 3.83 -15.17
N PRO A 199 -12.16 2.69 -14.58
CA PRO A 199 -12.48 2.36 -13.19
C PRO A 199 -11.88 3.40 -12.24
N LEU A 200 -12.65 3.79 -11.23
CA LEU A 200 -12.26 4.77 -10.22
C LEU A 200 -12.20 4.10 -8.86
N LEU A 201 -11.03 4.09 -8.23
CA LEU A 201 -10.84 3.71 -6.84
C LEU A 201 -11.12 4.92 -5.96
N VAL A 202 -12.09 4.81 -5.08
CA VAL A 202 -12.43 5.88 -4.13
C VAL A 202 -11.93 5.47 -2.75
N ILE A 203 -11.24 6.39 -2.09
CA ILE A 203 -10.69 6.25 -0.74
C ILE A 203 -11.28 7.36 0.10
N GLU A 204 -12.15 7.01 1.04
CA GLU A 204 -12.83 7.95 1.90
C GLU A 204 -12.47 7.68 3.35
N GLN A 205 -12.10 8.72 4.10
CA GLN A 205 -11.94 8.59 5.54
C GLN A 205 -13.32 8.70 6.21
N SER A 206 -13.71 7.69 6.98
CA SER A 206 -14.94 7.74 7.75
C SER A 206 -14.87 8.83 8.82
N SER A 207 -15.98 9.56 8.97
CA SER A 207 -16.19 10.50 10.08
C SER A 207 -16.60 9.79 11.38
N GLU A 208 -17.01 8.51 11.32
CA GLU A 208 -17.32 7.71 12.50
C GLU A 208 -16.02 7.42 13.26
N GLY A 209 -15.90 8.01 14.46
CA GLY A 209 -14.68 7.99 15.28
C GLY A 209 -14.10 9.38 15.59
N ALA A 210 -14.57 10.45 14.93
CA ALA A 210 -14.15 11.82 15.20
C ALA A 210 -14.54 12.35 16.61
N ASN A 211 -15.35 11.60 17.37
CA ASN A 211 -15.78 11.97 18.72
C ASN A 211 -14.74 11.65 19.82
N VAL A 212 -13.61 11.03 19.50
CA VAL A 212 -12.48 10.92 20.43
C VAL A 212 -11.64 12.19 20.32
N THR A 213 -12.02 13.20 21.09
CA THR A 213 -11.20 14.41 21.25
C THR A 213 -9.88 14.04 21.92
N LEU A 214 -8.80 13.97 21.13
CA LEU A 214 -7.44 13.85 21.68
C LEU A 214 -7.10 15.17 22.38
N ARG A 215 -7.39 15.25 23.68
CA ARG A 215 -6.91 16.36 24.54
C ARG A 215 -5.39 16.22 24.68
N SER A 216 -4.62 16.98 23.91
CA SER A 216 -3.19 17.14 24.21
C SER A 216 -3.06 18.00 25.47
N ARG A 217 -2.66 17.39 26.59
CA ARG A 217 -2.28 18.11 27.81
C ARG A 217 -0.88 18.67 27.60
N ASN A 218 -0.78 19.84 26.98
CA ASN A 218 0.45 20.63 27.05
C ASN A 218 0.54 21.19 28.48
N GLU A 219 1.17 20.46 29.39
CA GLU A 219 1.67 21.09 30.61
C GLU A 219 2.85 21.97 30.21
N LEU A 220 2.63 23.28 30.23
CA LEU A 220 3.73 24.24 30.25
C LEU A 220 4.51 24.02 31.55
N PRO A 221 5.85 23.86 31.52
CA PRO A 221 6.64 23.77 32.73
C PRO A 221 6.51 25.11 33.48
N ALA A 222 6.00 25.05 34.71
CA ALA A 222 5.93 26.19 35.60
C ALA A 222 7.34 26.62 36.00
N SER A 223 7.91 27.60 35.29
CA SER A 223 9.04 28.36 35.79
C SER A 223 8.92 29.83 35.44
N MET A 224 9.21 30.67 36.45
CA MET A 224 9.42 32.11 36.41
C MET A 224 8.18 33.01 36.55
N SER A 225 7.60 33.05 37.75
CA SER A 225 7.08 34.29 38.33
C SER A 225 8.15 34.89 39.27
N SER A 226 9.04 35.72 38.72
CA SER A 226 9.88 36.62 39.52
C SER A 226 9.05 37.80 39.99
N THR A 227 8.66 37.80 41.26
CA THR A 227 7.98 38.91 41.92
C THR A 227 8.98 40.05 42.16
N SER A 228 8.97 41.09 41.32
CA SER A 228 9.60 42.37 41.62
C SER A 228 8.61 43.29 42.34
N SER A 229 8.77 43.46 43.64
CA SER A 229 8.01 44.40 44.47
C SER A 229 8.64 45.80 44.45
N MET A 230 7.89 46.81 44.01
CA MET A 230 8.14 48.23 44.32
C MET A 230 6.79 48.99 44.28
N PRO A 231 6.31 49.59 45.39
CA PRO A 231 5.12 50.42 45.36
C PRO A 231 5.43 51.91 45.11
N LYS A 232 4.52 52.53 44.36
CA LYS A 232 4.49 53.93 43.91
C LYS A 232 4.35 54.95 45.05
N LYS A 233 5.13 56.02 45.00
CA LYS A 233 4.88 57.31 45.69
C LYS A 233 3.68 58.02 45.02
N LYS A 234 2.72 58.50 45.83
CA LYS A 234 1.70 59.48 45.43
C LYS A 234 2.25 60.91 45.60
N PRO A 235 1.90 61.86 44.72
CA PRO A 235 1.87 63.27 45.09
C PRO A 235 0.43 63.73 45.39
N ALA A 236 0.34 64.69 46.31
CA ALA A 236 -0.79 65.61 46.48
C ALA A 236 -0.69 66.74 45.44
#